data_AF-A0A2H5WQC4-F1
#
_entry.id   AF-A0A2H5WQC4-F1
#
_cell.length_a   1.000
_cell.length_b   1.000
_cell.length_c   1.000
_cell.angle_alpha   90.00
_cell.angle_beta   90.00
_cell.angle_gamma   90.00
#
_symmetry.space_group_name_H-M   'P 1'
#
loop_
_entity.id
_entity.type
_entity.pdbx_description
1 polymer ?
#
loop_
_entity_poly.entity_id
_entity_poly.type
_entity_poly.pdbx_seq_one_letter_code
_entity_poly.pdbx_strand_id
1 'polypeptide(L)'
;MERFWRLLILVAIVGLFGFLSGMVLASKQREAQRAPRVAERVDARQFRLIDSEGRVRAELGMPFGEPALFLYDREGNARAWILLDAEGNPKAMFASKEGSPLWQAPPLQEKPASDSRSGN
;
A
#
# COMPACT_ATOMS: atom_id res chain seq x y z
N MET A 1 -22.47 -27.52 -58.98
CA MET A 1 -22.53 -26.33 -58.09
C MET A 1 -22.23 -26.67 -56.62
N GLU A 2 -22.73 -27.79 -56.07
CA GLU A 2 -22.49 -28.21 -54.66
C GLU A 2 -21.02 -28.30 -54.22
N ARG A 3 -20.12 -28.84 -55.06
CA ARG A 3 -18.68 -28.99 -54.71
C ARG A 3 -17.98 -27.64 -54.55
N PHE A 4 -18.40 -26.63 -55.31
CA PHE A 4 -17.85 -25.28 -55.26
C PHE A 4 -18.23 -24.56 -53.96
N TRP A 5 -19.50 -24.67 -53.55
CA TRP A 5 -19.97 -24.13 -52.26
C TRP A 5 -19.32 -24.80 -51.05
N ARG A 6 -19.13 -26.13 -51.09
CA ARG A 6 -18.42 -26.86 -50.03
C ARG A 6 -16.96 -26.39 -49.86
N LEU A 7 -16.26 -26.12 -50.96
CA LEU A 7 -14.91 -25.57 -50.93
C LEU A 7 -14.87 -24.15 -50.36
N LEU A 8 -15.82 -23.29 -50.74
CA LEU A 8 -15.92 -21.94 -50.18
C LEU A 8 -16.19 -21.93 -48.68
N ILE A 9 -17.08 -22.81 -48.19
CA ILE A 9 -17.37 -22.95 -46.75
C ILE A 9 -16.14 -23.42 -45.97
N LEU A 10 -15.39 -24.40 -46.49
CA LEU A 10 -14.16 -24.88 -45.83
C LEU A 10 -13.09 -23.79 -45.74
N VAL A 11 -12.87 -23.02 -46.81
CA VAL A 11 -11.93 -21.89 -46.80
C VAL A 11 -12.36 -20.82 -45.80
N ALA A 12 -13.65 -20.51 -45.72
CA ALA A 12 -14.18 -19.55 -44.76
C ALA A 12 -13.98 -20.02 -43.31
N ILE A 13 -14.20 -21.31 -43.01
CA ILE A 13 -14.01 -21.86 -41.66
C ILE A 13 -12.53 -21.86 -41.26
N VAL A 14 -11.63 -22.27 -42.16
CA VAL A 14 -10.18 -22.26 -41.88
C VAL A 14 -9.68 -20.83 -41.67
N GLY A 15 -10.13 -19.88 -42.51
CA GLY A 15 -9.83 -18.46 -42.35
C GLY A 15 -10.34 -17.90 -41.03
N LEU A 16 -11.59 -18.23 -40.65
CA LEU A 16 -12.18 -17.79 -39.38
C LEU A 16 -11.46 -18.39 -38.17
N PHE A 17 -11.10 -19.68 -38.23
CA PHE A 17 -10.38 -20.34 -37.13
C PHE A 17 -8.97 -19.77 -36.96
N GLY A 18 -8.25 -19.53 -38.06
CA GLY A 18 -6.94 -18.86 -38.03
C GLY A 18 -7.04 -17.44 -37.48
N PHE A 19 -8.08 -16.70 -37.87
CA PHE A 19 -8.35 -15.35 -37.37
C PHE A 19 -8.68 -15.33 -35.87
N LEU A 20 -9.59 -16.21 -35.41
CA LEU A 20 -9.96 -16.30 -33.99
C LEU A 20 -8.79 -16.77 -33.11
N SER A 21 -7.99 -17.74 -33.57
CA SER A 21 -6.78 -18.18 -32.88
C SER A 21 -5.72 -17.06 -32.81
N GLY A 22 -5.54 -16.32 -33.91
CA GLY A 22 -4.69 -15.14 -33.96
C GLY A 22 -5.12 -14.05 -32.98
N MET A 23 -6.43 -13.82 -32.82
CA MET A 23 -6.95 -12.88 -31.82
C MET A 23 -6.64 -13.29 -30.38
N VAL A 24 -6.73 -14.59 -30.06
CA VAL A 24 -6.40 -15.11 -28.71
C VAL A 24 -4.90 -15.06 -28.42
N LEU A 25 -4.05 -15.32 -29.42
CA LEU A 25 -2.60 -15.17 -29.27
C LEU A 25 -2.21 -13.69 -29.12
N ALA A 26 -2.85 -12.81 -29.90
CA ALA A 26 -2.64 -11.37 -29.80
C ALA A 26 -3.09 -10.81 -28.44
N SER A 27 -4.16 -11.35 -27.83
CA SER A 27 -4.59 -10.95 -26.49
C SER A 27 -3.59 -11.40 -25.42
N LYS A 28 -3.09 -12.64 -25.48
CA LYS A 28 -2.07 -13.15 -24.54
C LYS A 28 -0.75 -12.37 -24.64
N GLN A 29 -0.37 -11.95 -25.85
CA GLN A 29 0.85 -11.17 -26.06
C GLN A 29 0.73 -9.73 -25.50
N ARG A 30 -0.47 -9.13 -25.52
CA ARG A 30 -0.73 -7.81 -24.90
C ARG A 30 -0.62 -7.82 -23.38
N GLU A 31 -0.96 -8.93 -22.74
CA GLU A 31 -0.78 -9.12 -21.30
C GLU A 31 0.70 -9.30 -20.93
N ALA A 32 1.44 -10.13 -21.69
CA ALA A 32 2.86 -10.36 -21.46
C ALA A 32 3.75 -9.14 -21.71
N GLN A 33 3.31 -8.18 -22.54
CA GLN A 33 4.06 -6.97 -22.88
C GLN A 33 3.73 -5.75 -22.00
N ARG A 34 2.77 -5.85 -21.07
CA ARG A 34 2.67 -4.86 -19.99
C ARG A 34 3.78 -5.14 -18.99
N ALA A 35 5.00 -4.70 -19.31
CA ALA A 35 6.03 -4.52 -18.29
C ALA A 35 5.40 -3.76 -17.12
N PRO A 36 5.57 -4.19 -15.85
CA PRO A 36 4.99 -3.50 -14.72
C PRO A 36 5.53 -2.08 -14.72
N ARG A 37 4.69 -1.12 -15.14
CA ARG A 37 4.99 0.29 -15.02
C ARG A 37 4.87 0.60 -13.54
N VAL A 38 6.00 0.57 -12.84
CA VAL A 38 6.08 1.16 -11.50
C VAL A 38 5.70 2.62 -11.68
N ALA A 39 4.61 3.03 -11.05
CA ALA A 39 4.19 4.43 -11.11
C ALA A 39 5.31 5.29 -10.52
N GLU A 40 5.71 6.33 -11.24
CA GLU A 40 6.73 7.28 -10.75
C GLU A 40 6.21 8.08 -9.54
N ARG A 41 4.92 8.41 -9.54
CA ARG A 41 4.22 9.12 -8.46
C ARG A 41 2.84 8.52 -8.24
N VAL A 42 2.43 8.42 -6.98
CA VAL A 42 1.06 8.11 -6.59
C VAL A 42 0.55 9.23 -5.68
N ASP A 43 -0.48 9.93 -6.14
CA ASP A 43 -1.18 10.92 -5.32
C ASP A 43 -2.40 10.25 -4.70
N ALA A 44 -2.42 10.18 -3.37
CA ALA A 44 -3.50 9.55 -2.62
C ALA A 44 -3.75 10.29 -1.31
N ARG A 45 -4.98 10.19 -0.79
CA ARG A 45 -5.31 10.69 0.55
C ARG A 45 -4.78 9.78 1.67
N GLN A 46 -4.61 8.49 1.38
CA GLN A 46 -4.19 7.48 2.35
C GLN A 46 -3.60 6.27 1.62
N PHE A 47 -2.59 5.66 2.22
CA PHE A 47 -2.07 4.35 1.85
C PHE A 47 -2.25 3.40 3.03
N ARG A 48 -2.84 2.22 2.80
CA ARG A 48 -3.00 1.19 3.82
C ARG A 48 -2.41 -0.13 3.33
N LEU A 49 -1.55 -0.72 4.15
CA LEU A 49 -1.14 -2.12 4.01
C LEU A 49 -2.16 -2.98 4.75
N ILE A 50 -2.82 -3.88 4.03
CA ILE A 50 -3.83 -4.79 4.58
C ILE A 50 -3.29 -6.22 4.49
N ASP A 51 -3.37 -7.00 5.56
CA ASP A 51 -2.96 -8.41 5.54
C ASP A 51 -4.03 -9.35 4.96
N SER A 52 -3.71 -10.63 4.87
CA SER A 52 -4.60 -11.67 4.32
C SER A 52 -5.90 -11.86 5.12
N GLU A 53 -5.94 -11.39 6.37
CA GLU A 53 -7.12 -11.47 7.23
C GLU A 53 -7.94 -10.16 7.18
N GLY A 54 -7.54 -9.20 6.34
CA GLY A 54 -8.23 -7.92 6.19
C GLY A 54 -7.84 -6.87 7.24
N ARG A 55 -6.81 -7.11 8.06
CA ARG A 55 -6.37 -6.15 9.09
C ARG A 55 -5.38 -5.14 8.52
N VAL A 56 -5.48 -3.89 8.96
CA VAL A 56 -4.52 -2.83 8.61
C VAL A 56 -3.23 -3.06 9.40
N ARG A 57 -2.10 -3.15 8.69
CA ARG A 57 -0.75 -3.40 9.26
C ARG A 57 0.18 -2.21 9.15
N ALA A 58 -0.09 -1.32 8.20
CA ALA A 58 0.54 -0.01 8.12
C ALA A 58 -0.42 1.01 7.51
N GLU A 59 -0.28 2.26 7.90
CA GLU A 59 -1.06 3.36 7.36
C GLU A 59 -0.20 4.61 7.20
N LEU A 60 -0.21 5.21 6.01
CA LEU A 60 0.29 6.56 5.75
C LEU A 60 -0.90 7.44 5.39
N GLY A 61 -1.17 8.47 6.17
CA GLY A 61 -2.32 9.35 5.97
C GLY A 61 -2.32 10.55 6.90
N MET A 62 -3.49 11.18 7.04
CA MET A 62 -3.72 12.31 7.96
C MET A 62 -4.92 12.04 8.88
N PRO A 63 -4.89 10.99 9.72
CA PRO A 63 -6.05 10.58 10.52
C PRO A 63 -6.46 11.62 11.57
N PHE A 64 -5.55 12.51 11.97
CA PHE A 64 -5.78 13.57 12.95
C PHE A 64 -5.71 14.99 12.35
N GLY A 65 -5.50 15.11 11.04
CA GLY A 65 -5.25 16.38 10.33
C GLY A 65 -3.80 16.50 9.85
N GLU A 66 -2.86 15.96 10.63
CA GLU A 66 -1.43 16.01 10.34
C GLU A 66 -0.92 14.70 9.73
N PRO A 67 0.15 14.75 8.89
CA PRO A 67 0.77 13.55 8.34
C PRO A 67 1.27 12.59 9.41
N ALA A 68 0.90 11.32 9.26
CA ALA A 68 1.34 10.25 10.14
C ALA A 68 1.56 8.93 9.39
N LEU A 69 2.57 8.19 9.84
CA LEU A 69 2.84 6.81 9.48
C LEU A 69 2.68 5.94 10.73
N PHE A 70 1.81 4.93 10.68
CA PHE A 70 1.60 3.95 11.74
C PHE A 70 1.98 2.55 11.29
N LEU A 71 2.56 1.76 12.19
CA LEU A 71 2.76 0.31 12.05
C LEU A 71 2.01 -0.43 13.15
N TYR A 72 1.20 -1.42 12.77
CA TYR A 72 0.32 -2.14 13.70
C TYR A 72 0.75 -3.61 13.89
N ASP A 73 0.61 -4.13 15.12
CA ASP A 73 0.74 -5.58 15.39
C ASP A 73 -0.45 -6.37 14.83
N ARG A 74 -0.54 -7.66 15.16
CA ARG A 74 -1.62 -8.54 14.66
C ARG A 74 -2.96 -8.23 15.32
N GLU A 75 -2.90 -7.71 16.53
CA GLU A 75 -4.03 -7.32 17.36
C GLU A 75 -4.56 -5.91 17.00
N GLY A 76 -3.83 -5.17 16.17
CA GLY A 76 -4.19 -3.83 15.70
C GLY A 76 -3.63 -2.70 16.55
N ASN A 77 -2.74 -2.98 17.49
CA ASN A 77 -2.10 -1.94 18.31
C ASN A 77 -0.95 -1.30 17.56
N ALA A 78 -0.84 0.03 17.64
CA ALA A 78 0.28 0.77 17.06
C ALA A 78 1.58 0.45 17.82
N ARG A 79 2.60 -0.01 17.08
CA ARG A 79 3.90 -0.46 17.59
C ARG A 79 5.03 0.50 17.27
N ALA A 80 4.85 1.25 16.20
CA ALA A 80 5.73 2.33 15.83
C ALA A 80 4.91 3.38 15.09
N TRP A 81 5.31 4.63 15.26
CA TRP A 81 4.73 5.72 14.50
C TRP A 81 5.73 6.85 14.30
N ILE A 82 5.52 7.60 13.23
CA ILE A 82 6.19 8.86 12.91
C ILE A 82 5.09 9.84 12.48
N LEU A 83 4.96 10.98 13.14
CA LEU A 83 3.90 11.95 12.89
C LEU A 83 4.36 13.38 13.17
N LEU A 84 3.55 14.35 12.77
CA LEU A 84 3.62 15.72 13.29
C LEU A 84 2.56 15.90 14.39
N ASP A 85 2.89 16.60 15.47
CA ASP A 85 1.89 17.07 16.43
C ASP A 85 1.11 18.28 15.87
N ALA A 86 0.10 18.75 16.61
CA ALA A 86 -0.76 19.87 16.20
C ALA A 86 0.02 21.18 15.97
N GLU A 87 1.18 21.32 16.61
CA GLU A 87 2.11 22.44 16.46
C GLU A 87 3.11 22.22 15.31
N GLY A 88 3.04 21.09 14.60
CA GLY A 88 3.90 20.74 13.47
C GLY A 88 5.27 20.17 13.87
N ASN A 89 5.48 19.83 15.15
CA ASN A 89 6.74 19.24 15.60
C ASN A 89 6.79 17.74 15.26
N PRO A 90 7.93 17.24 14.77
CA PRO A 90 8.08 15.82 14.49
C PRO A 90 8.13 15.00 15.77
N LYS A 91 7.36 13.90 15.77
CA LYS A 91 7.37 12.89 16.82
C LYS A 91 7.58 11.51 16.21
N ALA A 92 8.33 10.66 16.91
CA ALA A 92 8.47 9.26 16.57
C ALA A 92 8.51 8.39 17.84
N MET A 93 8.05 7.15 17.73
CA MET A 93 7.95 6.21 18.86
C MET A 93 8.09 4.77 18.38
N PHE A 94 8.71 3.94 19.22
CA PHE A 94 8.61 2.49 19.19
C PHE A 94 8.09 2.00 20.54
N ALA A 95 7.05 1.17 20.54
CA ALA A 95 6.38 0.69 21.74
C ALA A 95 6.59 -0.82 21.97
N SER A 96 6.69 -1.20 23.25
CA SER A 96 6.71 -2.57 23.79
C SER A 96 5.34 -3.22 23.69
N LYS A 97 5.23 -4.56 23.88
CA LYS A 97 3.97 -5.30 23.66
C LYS A 97 2.84 -4.75 24.51
N GLU A 98 3.22 -4.25 25.68
CA GLU A 98 2.40 -3.67 26.73
C GLU A 98 2.04 -2.20 26.46
N GLY A 99 2.55 -1.59 25.39
CA GLY A 99 2.30 -0.21 24.99
C GLY A 99 3.25 0.81 25.63
N SER A 100 4.24 0.36 26.40
CA SER A 100 5.25 1.27 26.98
C SER A 100 6.29 1.71 25.93
N PRO A 101 6.81 2.95 26.02
CA PRO A 101 7.81 3.45 25.09
C PRO A 101 9.12 2.66 25.26
N LEU A 102 9.59 2.02 24.18
CA LEU A 102 10.96 1.47 24.09
C LEU A 102 11.95 2.54 23.63
N TRP A 103 11.49 3.45 22.77
CA TRP A 103 12.24 4.58 22.27
C TRP A 103 11.29 5.66 21.76
N GLN A 104 11.67 6.93 21.91
CA GLN A 104 10.94 8.03 21.31
C GLN A 104 11.85 9.20 20.94
N ALA A 105 11.40 9.97 19.94
CA ALA A 105 11.98 11.24 19.55
C ALA A 105 10.88 12.31 19.45
N PRO A 106 11.09 13.52 20.02
CA PRO A 106 12.14 13.81 20.99
C PRO A 106 11.99 12.93 22.26
N PRO A 107 13.09 12.68 23.00
CA PRO A 107 13.00 11.99 24.28
C PRO A 107 12.08 12.76 25.23
N LEU A 108 11.41 12.06 26.16
CA LEU A 108 10.67 12.72 27.23
C LEU A 108 11.62 13.67 27.94
N GLN A 109 11.30 14.97 27.95
CA GLN A 109 12.01 15.89 28.79
C GLN A 109 11.67 15.52 30.23
N GLU A 110 12.64 14.99 30.97
CA GLU A 110 12.52 14.94 32.42
C GLU A 110 12.42 16.38 32.90
N LYS A 111 11.26 16.76 33.43
CA LYS A 111 11.10 18.04 34.11
C LYS A 111 12.16 18.05 35.23
N PRO A 112 13.13 18.97 35.25
CA PRO A 112 14.15 18.97 36.28
C PRO A 112 13.43 19.00 37.64
N ALA A 113 13.83 18.09 38.52
CA ALA A 113 13.31 18.02 39.87
C ALA A 113 13.32 19.44 40.43
N SER A 114 12.15 19.95 40.80
CA SER A 114 12.05 21.25 41.45
C SER A 114 12.98 21.20 42.65
N ASP A 115 14.13 21.85 42.56
CA ASP A 115 15.14 21.82 43.59
C ASP A 115 14.52 22.50 44.80
N SER A 116 14.01 21.70 45.74
CA SER A 116 13.33 22.17 46.95
C SER A 116 14.33 22.72 47.98
N ARG A 117 15.52 23.11 47.53
CA ARG A 117 16.54 23.82 48.30
C ARG A 117 16.55 25.29 47.96
N SER A 118 15.43 25.94 48.20
CA SER A 118 15.36 27.39 48.37
C SER A 118 14.28 27.67 49.40
N GLY A 119 14.67 27.57 50.67
CA GLY A 119 13.86 27.87 51.84
C GLY A 119 14.83 28.13 52.98
N ASN A 120 15.15 29.40 53.13
CA ASN A 120 16.04 30.02 54.11
C ASN A 120 15.58 29.75 55.55
#